data_AF-A0A3B0R9I2-F1
#
_entry.id   AF-A0A3B0R9I2-F1
#
_cell.length_a   1.000
_cell.length_b   1.000
_cell.length_c   1.000
_cell.angle_alpha   90.00
_cell.angle_beta   90.00
_cell.angle_gamma   90.00
#
_symmetry.space_group_name_H-M   'P 1'
#
loop_
_entity.id
_entity.type
_entity.pdbx_description
1 polymer ?
#
loop_
_entity_poly.entity_id
_entity_poly.type
_entity_poly.pdbx_seq_one_letter_code
_entity_poly.pdbx_strand_id
1 'polypeptide(L)'
;MVIPIFHRIPPVASLFGMGLGVALHTNAAAAPITFNTALPVSEDEIIFRQQLIYQRAQDEIDGEARDIKTVSAISVLGYGITDKLALFGVVPLVRKNRRIGNARFTESGLSDVSLFARYQIYRRDALGQTTRIAPF
;
A
#
# COMPACT_ATOMS: atom_id res chain seq x y z
N MET A 1 27.28 26.14 40.74
CA MET A 1 26.31 27.18 40.34
C MET A 1 26.59 27.52 38.89
N VAL A 2 25.54 27.81 38.11
CA VAL A 2 25.46 27.98 36.64
C VAL A 2 24.91 26.73 35.91
N ILE A 3 23.75 26.97 35.30
CA ILE A 3 22.76 26.09 34.68
C ILE A 3 22.89 26.22 33.15
N PRO A 4 22.86 25.15 32.35
CA PRO A 4 22.64 25.27 30.91
C PRO A 4 21.13 25.26 30.57
N ILE A 5 20.71 26.30 29.86
CA ILE A 5 19.34 26.58 29.41
C ILE A 5 19.02 25.72 28.18
N PHE A 6 18.11 24.76 28.34
CA PHE A 6 17.46 24.06 27.22
C PHE A 6 16.41 24.99 26.57
N HIS A 7 16.62 25.35 25.30
CA HIS A 7 15.57 25.95 24.50
C HIS A 7 14.56 24.87 24.08
N ARG A 8 13.33 24.99 24.62
CA ARG A 8 12.13 24.28 24.17
C ARG A 8 11.71 24.82 22.80
N ILE A 9 11.60 23.94 21.81
CA ILE A 9 10.75 24.16 20.62
C ILE A 9 9.48 23.32 20.84
N PRO A 10 8.27 23.92 20.86
CA PRO A 10 7.04 23.17 21.08
C PRO A 10 6.65 22.33 19.85
N PRO A 11 6.09 21.12 20.02
CA PRO A 11 5.52 20.37 18.92
C PRO A 11 4.18 21.01 18.52
N VAL A 12 4.15 21.60 17.32
CA VAL A 12 2.91 22.07 16.71
C VAL A 12 2.07 20.84 16.35
N ALA A 13 0.94 20.73 17.04
CA ALA A 13 -0.17 19.88 16.69
C ALA A 13 -0.68 20.21 15.28
N SER A 14 -0.86 19.19 14.46
CA SER A 14 -1.82 19.25 13.36
C SER A 14 -2.52 17.90 13.27
N LEU A 15 -3.66 17.83 13.98
CA LEU A 15 -4.82 17.01 13.68
C LEU A 15 -4.98 16.85 12.17
N PHE A 16 -4.91 15.62 11.66
CA PHE A 16 -5.58 15.27 10.42
C PHE A 16 -6.05 13.81 10.52
N GLY A 17 -7.37 13.62 10.46
CA GLY A 17 -7.98 12.35 10.07
C GLY A 17 -8.40 11.41 11.19
N MET A 18 -9.28 11.87 12.07
CA MET A 18 -10.11 11.01 12.92
C MET A 18 -11.22 10.40 12.05
N GLY A 19 -11.32 9.06 12.00
CA GLY A 19 -12.54 8.37 11.56
C GLY A 19 -12.37 7.10 10.73
N LEU A 20 -12.10 5.97 11.37
CA LEU A 20 -12.67 4.68 10.96
C LEU A 20 -12.83 3.81 12.21
N GLY A 21 -14.08 3.55 12.60
CA GLY A 21 -14.41 2.78 13.81
C GLY A 21 -13.85 1.37 13.73
N VAL A 22 -12.97 1.03 14.67
CA VAL A 22 -12.41 -0.32 14.81
C VAL A 22 -13.36 -1.15 15.66
N ALA A 23 -14.05 -2.09 15.03
CA ALA A 23 -14.65 -3.22 15.73
C ALA A 23 -13.53 -4.02 16.40
N LEU A 24 -13.69 -4.31 17.69
CA LEU A 24 -12.78 -5.15 18.46
C LEU A 24 -12.78 -6.56 17.86
N HIS A 25 -11.81 -6.87 17.01
CA HIS A 25 -11.53 -8.24 16.55
C HIS A 25 -10.34 -8.77 17.34
N THR A 26 -10.52 -9.95 17.92
CA THR A 26 -9.49 -10.70 18.64
C THR A 26 -8.26 -10.89 17.74
N ASN A 27 -7.13 -10.31 18.16
CA ASN A 27 -5.90 -10.23 17.37
C ASN A 27 -5.30 -11.62 17.10
N ALA A 28 -5.58 -12.19 15.93
CA ALA A 28 -4.63 -13.06 15.26
C ALA A 28 -3.51 -12.15 14.73
N ALA A 29 -2.29 -12.30 15.28
CA ALA A 29 -1.12 -11.55 14.82
C ALA A 29 -0.74 -12.00 13.40
N ALA A 30 -1.34 -11.36 12.39
CA ALA A 30 -1.01 -11.59 11.00
C ALA A 30 0.37 -11.02 10.69
N ALA A 31 1.26 -11.86 10.15
CA ALA A 31 2.56 -11.42 9.67
C ALA A 31 2.42 -10.40 8.53
N PRO A 32 3.37 -9.46 8.36
CA PRO A 32 3.33 -8.48 7.28
C PRO A 32 3.20 -9.15 5.91
N ILE A 33 2.16 -8.77 5.18
CA ILE A 33 1.81 -9.38 3.89
C ILE A 33 2.63 -8.70 2.79
N THR A 34 3.68 -9.38 2.32
CA THR A 34 4.58 -8.86 1.28
C THR A 34 4.13 -9.18 -0.15
N PHE A 35 3.22 -10.14 -0.34
CA PHE A 35 2.75 -10.58 -1.66
C PHE A 35 1.22 -10.66 -1.73
N ASN A 36 0.61 -9.96 -2.71
CA ASN A 36 -0.84 -10.01 -2.98
C ASN A 36 -1.32 -11.39 -3.40
N THR A 37 -0.50 -12.11 -4.17
CA THR A 37 -0.91 -13.33 -4.86
C THR A 37 -0.61 -14.61 -4.08
N ALA A 38 0.15 -14.54 -2.99
CA ALA A 38 0.54 -15.70 -2.19
C ALA A 38 -0.43 -16.00 -1.04
N LEU A 39 -1.33 -15.07 -0.70
CA LEU A 39 -2.28 -15.31 0.38
C LEU A 39 -3.48 -16.12 -0.11
N PRO A 40 -3.74 -17.28 0.48
CA PRO A 40 -5.04 -17.93 0.36
C PRO A 40 -6.04 -17.05 1.10
N VAL A 41 -6.95 -16.43 0.35
CA VAL A 41 -8.13 -15.81 0.93
C VAL A 41 -9.10 -16.95 1.21
N SER A 42 -9.55 -17.10 2.45
CA SER A 42 -10.56 -18.11 2.76
C SER A 42 -11.89 -17.69 2.15
N GLU A 43 -12.79 -18.65 1.97
CA GLU A 43 -14.16 -18.36 1.56
C GLU A 43 -14.79 -17.35 2.52
N ASP A 44 -15.47 -16.36 1.96
CA ASP A 44 -16.11 -15.25 2.66
C ASP A 44 -15.19 -14.34 3.49
N GLU A 45 -13.87 -14.44 3.29
CA GLU A 45 -12.92 -13.52 3.92
C GLU A 45 -12.56 -12.34 3.02
N ILE A 46 -12.35 -11.20 3.68
CA ILE A 46 -11.90 -9.95 3.05
C ILE A 46 -10.48 -9.65 3.51
N ILE A 47 -9.60 -9.38 2.54
CA ILE A 47 -8.26 -8.85 2.80
C ILE A 47 -8.21 -7.43 2.28
N PHE A 48 -8.02 -6.47 3.18
CA PHE A 48 -7.72 -5.10 2.82
C PHE A 48 -6.25 -4.80 3.05
N ARG A 49 -5.58 -4.23 2.05
CA ARG A 49 -4.18 -3.80 2.15
C ARG A 49 -4.01 -2.37 1.66
N GLN A 50 -3.36 -1.57 2.49
CA GLN A 50 -2.91 -0.23 2.12
C GLN A 50 -1.39 -0.20 2.04
N GLN A 51 -0.84 0.35 0.95
CA GLN A 51 0.59 0.56 0.79
C GLN A 51 0.86 2.01 0.40
N LEU A 52 1.78 2.66 1.12
CA LEU A 52 2.27 4.00 0.79
C LEU A 52 3.68 3.87 0.20
N ILE A 53 3.90 4.46 -0.96
CA ILE A 53 5.18 4.45 -1.67
C ILE A 53 5.61 5.89 -1.90
N TYR A 54 6.83 6.21 -1.47
CA TYR A 54 7.49 7.47 -1.80
C TYR A 54 8.66 7.19 -2.74
N GLN A 55 8.67 7.89 -3.87
CA GLN A 55 9.72 7.79 -4.88
C GLN A 55 10.25 9.18 -5.21
N ARG A 56 11.55 9.30 -5.38
CA ARG A 56 12.21 10.50 -5.88
C ARG A 56 13.19 10.12 -6.97
N ALA A 57 13.14 10.83 -8.09
CA ALA A 57 14.12 10.71 -9.17
C ALA A 57 14.68 12.10 -9.45
N GLN A 58 16.00 12.19 -9.59
CA GLN A 58 16.72 13.41 -9.95
C GLN A 58 17.65 13.10 -11.12
N ASP A 59 17.56 13.90 -12.17
CA ASP A 59 18.31 13.74 -13.41
C ASP A 59 18.30 15.05 -14.21
N GLU A 60 18.70 15.00 -15.48
CA GLU A 60 18.83 16.15 -16.38
C GLU A 60 18.14 15.84 -17.71
N ILE A 61 17.40 16.80 -18.25
CA ILE A 61 16.79 16.73 -19.59
C ILE A 61 17.19 18.00 -20.34
N ASP A 62 17.81 17.85 -21.51
CA ASP A 62 18.20 18.95 -22.40
C ASP A 62 19.01 20.07 -21.72
N GLY A 63 19.89 19.73 -20.76
CA GLY A 63 20.69 20.71 -20.02
C GLY A 63 20.02 21.24 -18.74
N GLU A 64 18.76 20.88 -18.49
CA GLU A 64 17.96 21.39 -17.37
C GLU A 64 17.77 20.33 -16.28
N ALA A 65 17.98 20.76 -15.02
CA ALA A 65 17.82 19.88 -13.88
C ALA A 65 16.35 19.47 -13.67
N ARG A 66 16.11 18.17 -13.49
CA ARG A 66 14.80 17.58 -13.26
C ARG A 66 14.74 16.90 -11.88
N ASP A 67 13.73 17.25 -11.08
CA ASP A 67 13.42 16.61 -9.78
C ASP A 67 11.96 16.16 -9.78
N ILE A 68 11.75 14.84 -9.73
CA ILE A 68 10.44 14.21 -9.71
C ILE A 68 10.23 13.58 -8.33
N LYS A 69 9.16 13.96 -7.65
CA LYS A 69 8.71 13.35 -6.40
C LYS A 69 7.34 12.75 -6.62
N THR A 70 7.19 11.46 -6.35
CA THR A 70 5.94 10.72 -6.48
C THR A 70 5.57 10.14 -5.13
N VAL A 71 4.34 10.37 -4.69
CA VAL A 71 3.72 9.71 -3.54
C VAL A 71 2.55 8.89 -4.08
N SER A 72 2.55 7.60 -3.81
CA SER A 72 1.49 6.69 -4.23
C SER A 72 0.87 6.00 -3.03
N ALA A 73 -0.46 5.99 -2.97
CA ALA A 73 -1.25 5.25 -2.01
C ALA A 73 -2.00 4.14 -2.76
N ILE A 74 -1.53 2.91 -2.62
CA ILE A 74 -2.09 1.74 -3.29
C ILE A 74 -3.01 1.02 -2.32
N SER A 75 -4.30 1.01 -2.65
CA SER A 75 -5.33 0.30 -1.89
C SER A 75 -5.65 -0.99 -2.62
N VAL A 76 -5.62 -2.12 -1.92
CA VAL A 76 -5.95 -3.44 -2.47
C VAL A 76 -7.05 -4.05 -1.63
N LEU A 77 -8.08 -4.56 -2.29
CA LEU A 77 -9.16 -5.30 -1.67
C LEU A 77 -9.24 -6.68 -2.32
N GLY A 78 -9.08 -7.74 -1.53
CA GLY A 78 -9.30 -9.12 -1.91
C GLY A 78 -10.55 -9.67 -1.24
N TYR A 79 -11.36 -10.43 -1.99
CA TYR A 79 -12.51 -11.17 -1.46
C TYR A 79 -12.48 -12.62 -1.94
N GLY A 80 -12.57 -13.56 -1.01
CA GLY A 80 -12.66 -14.99 -1.31
C GLY A 80 -14.11 -15.37 -1.63
N ILE A 81 -14.42 -15.54 -2.91
CA ILE A 81 -15.77 -15.95 -3.34
C ILE A 81 -16.01 -17.43 -3.00
N THR A 82 -14.99 -18.27 -3.15
CA THR A 82 -15.02 -19.68 -2.75
C THR A 82 -13.66 -20.09 -2.20
N ASP A 83 -13.56 -21.30 -1.64
CA ASP A 83 -12.30 -21.91 -1.20
C ASP A 83 -11.17 -21.95 -2.26
N LYS A 84 -11.52 -21.79 -3.54
CA LYS A 84 -10.62 -21.83 -4.70
C LYS A 84 -10.58 -20.53 -5.49
N LEU A 85 -11.57 -19.65 -5.38
CA LEU A 85 -11.68 -18.43 -6.18
C LEU A 85 -11.60 -17.19 -5.28
N ALA A 86 -10.62 -16.34 -5.56
CA ALA A 86 -10.52 -15.02 -4.93
C ALA A 86 -10.48 -13.92 -5.99
N LEU A 87 -11.17 -12.80 -5.74
CA LEU A 87 -11.17 -11.61 -6.59
C LEU A 87 -10.40 -10.49 -5.89
N PHE A 88 -9.60 -9.75 -6.65
CA PHE A 88 -8.78 -8.66 -6.14
C PHE A 88 -8.98 -7.39 -6.97
N GLY A 89 -9.26 -6.27 -6.30
CA GLY A 89 -9.29 -4.93 -6.86
C GLY A 89 -8.14 -4.09 -6.32
N VAL A 90 -7.44 -3.38 -7.19
CA VAL A 90 -6.32 -2.50 -6.86
C VAL A 90 -6.63 -1.09 -7.33
N VAL A 91 -6.63 -0.15 -6.39
CA VAL A 91 -6.91 1.27 -6.63
C VAL A 91 -5.70 2.10 -6.18
N PRO A 92 -4.84 2.53 -7.12
CA PRO A 92 -3.71 3.41 -6.82
C PRO A 92 -4.10 4.89 -6.94
N LEU A 93 -3.88 5.65 -5.87
CA LEU A 93 -3.94 7.11 -5.86
C LEU A 93 -2.52 7.67 -5.90
N VAL A 94 -2.20 8.48 -6.90
CA VAL A 94 -0.83 8.97 -7.14
C VAL A 94 -0.81 10.49 -7.14
N ARG A 95 0.16 11.06 -6.43
CA ARG A 95 0.49 12.49 -6.45
C ARG A 95 1.92 12.67 -6.93
N LYS A 96 2.10 13.39 -8.03
CA LYS A 96 3.38 13.62 -8.68
C LYS A 96 3.71 15.10 -8.69
N ASN A 97 4.84 15.46 -8.12
CA ASN A 97 5.42 16.79 -8.19
C ASN A 97 6.64 16.72 -9.11
N ARG A 98 6.67 17.52 -10.17
CA ARG A 98 7.78 17.59 -11.11
C ARG A 98 8.35 18.99 -11.12
N ARG A 99 9.67 19.10 -11.09
CA ARG A 99 10.41 20.34 -11.33
C ARG A 99 11.35 20.08 -12.49
N ILE A 100 11.35 20.95 -13.50
CA ILE A 100 12.25 20.91 -14.65
C ILE A 100 12.74 22.33 -14.84
N GLY A 101 14.02 22.59 -14.56
CA GLY A 101 14.55 23.94 -14.44
C GLY A 101 13.72 24.76 -13.46
N ASN A 102 13.18 25.89 -13.93
CA ASN A 102 12.28 26.76 -13.16
C ASN A 102 10.80 26.37 -13.23
N ALA A 103 10.42 25.45 -14.13
CA ALA A 103 9.03 25.04 -14.29
C ALA A 103 8.63 24.01 -13.22
N ARG A 104 7.41 24.16 -12.66
CA ARG A 104 6.86 23.27 -11.65
C ARG A 104 5.50 22.75 -12.06
N PHE A 105 5.35 21.43 -12.05
CA PHE A 105 4.11 20.72 -12.34
C PHE A 105 3.69 19.92 -11.11
N THR A 106 2.39 19.88 -10.84
CA THR A 106 1.83 19.10 -9.74
C THR A 106 0.55 18.46 -10.23
N GLU A 107 0.53 17.13 -10.21
CA GLU A 107 -0.57 16.31 -10.68
C GLU A 107 -0.98 15.37 -9.55
N SER A 108 -2.28 15.14 -9.40
CA SER A 108 -2.81 14.15 -8.48
C SER A 108 -4.03 13.49 -9.08
N GLY A 109 -4.15 12.17 -8.95
CA GLY A 109 -5.30 11.46 -9.46
C GLY A 109 -5.25 9.97 -9.18
N LEU A 110 -6.29 9.28 -9.65
CA LEU A 110 -6.29 7.84 -9.75
C LEU A 110 -5.35 7.43 -10.89
N SER A 111 -4.50 6.47 -10.61
CA SER A 111 -3.72 5.76 -11.62
C SER A 111 -4.50 4.51 -12.06
N ASP A 112 -3.94 3.71 -12.95
CA ASP A 112 -4.56 2.51 -13.51
C ASP A 112 -5.12 1.56 -12.44
N VAL A 113 -6.44 1.48 -12.38
CA VAL A 113 -7.17 0.53 -11.55
C VAL A 113 -7.06 -0.85 -12.19
N SER A 114 -6.73 -1.86 -11.39
CA SER A 114 -6.59 -3.24 -11.87
C SER A 114 -7.55 -4.15 -11.12
N LEU A 115 -8.21 -5.06 -11.84
CA LEU A 115 -9.05 -6.12 -11.28
C LEU A 115 -8.52 -7.46 -11.78
N PHE A 116 -8.24 -8.40 -10.87
CA PHE A 116 -7.79 -9.74 -11.23
C PHE A 116 -8.40 -10.79 -10.32
N ALA A 117 -8.62 -11.99 -10.85
CA ALA A 117 -9.09 -13.14 -10.09
C ALA A 117 -7.98 -14.19 -10.00
N ARG A 118 -7.89 -14.87 -8.86
CA ARG A 118 -7.00 -16.01 -8.66
C ARG A 118 -7.84 -17.27 -8.49
N TYR A 119 -7.60 -18.26 -9.35
CA TYR A 119 -8.24 -19.56 -9.25
C TYR A 119 -7.24 -20.65 -8.85
N GLN A 120 -7.53 -21.37 -7.77
CA GLN A 120 -6.70 -22.45 -7.26
C GLN A 120 -7.16 -23.79 -7.88
N ILE A 121 -6.34 -24.33 -8.78
CA ILE A 121 -6.64 -25.58 -9.49
C ILE A 121 -6.34 -26.79 -8.62
N TYR A 122 -5.34 -26.69 -7.74
CA TYR A 122 -4.94 -27.80 -6.86
C TYR A 122 -4.67 -27.31 -5.44
N ARG A 123 -5.25 -28.02 -4.48
CA ARG A 123 -5.03 -27.83 -3.05
C ARG A 123 -4.95 -29.20 -2.37
N ARG A 124 -3.83 -29.47 -1.72
CA ARG A 124 -3.64 -30.62 -0.83
C ARG A 124 -2.98 -30.13 0.45
N ASP A 125 -3.76 -30.07 1.52
CA ASP A 125 -3.27 -29.75 2.85
C ASP A 125 -3.20 -31.07 3.65
N ALA A 126 -2.04 -31.37 4.23
CA ALA A 126 -1.78 -32.49 5.13
C ALA A 126 -0.96 -32.00 6.34
N LEU A 127 -0.92 -32.77 7.42
CA LEU A 127 -0.11 -32.43 8.60
C LEU A 127 1.36 -32.24 8.19
N GLY A 128 1.86 -31.00 8.29
CA GLY A 128 3.23 -30.63 7.91
C GLY A 128 3.46 -30.42 6.41
N GLN A 129 2.44 -30.50 5.55
CA GLN A 129 2.57 -30.29 4.10
C GLN A 129 1.39 -29.51 3.54
N THR A 130 1.67 -28.39 2.87
CA THR A 130 0.65 -27.65 2.12
C THR A 130 1.10 -27.51 0.68
N THR A 131 0.37 -28.12 -0.26
CA THR A 131 0.65 -28.01 -1.70
C THR A 131 -0.51 -27.29 -2.36
N ARG A 132 -0.21 -26.15 -2.99
CA ARG A 132 -1.20 -25.28 -3.62
C ARG A 132 -0.67 -24.83 -4.97
N ILE A 133 -1.47 -25.05 -6.03
CA ILE A 133 -1.15 -24.61 -7.39
C ILE A 133 -2.29 -23.72 -7.86
N ALA A 134 -1.94 -22.49 -8.18
CA ALA A 134 -2.84 -21.49 -8.76
C ALA A 134 -2.08 -20.80 -9.91
N PRO A 135 -2.36 -21.13 -11.19
CA PRO A 135 -1.87 -20.34 -12.31
C PRO A 135 -2.60 -18.98 -12.33
N PHE A 136 -1.89 -17.96 -12.83
CA PHE A 136 -2.34 -16.59 -12.97
C PHE A 136 -2.52 -16.22 -14.44
#